data_AF-A0A380H620-F1
#
_entry.id   AF-A0A380H620-F1
#
_cell.length_a   1.000
_cell.length_b   1.000
_cell.length_c   1.000
_cell.angle_alpha   90.00
_cell.angle_beta   90.00
_cell.angle_gamma   90.00
#
_symmetry.space_group_name_H-M   'P 1'
#
loop_
_entity.id
_entity.type
_entity.pdbx_description
1 polymer ?
#
loop_
_entity_poly.entity_id
_entity_poly.type
_entity_poly.pdbx_seq_one_letter_code
_entity_poly.pdbx_strand_id
1 'polypeptide(L)'
;MLPHFQIGLFRDQLFVMFGIMHEGKNKKEKVKVFDKHFDQLTSLPNDYSVCLDHMKVEKPLIKDFNDEELHEAIDRVKHVKKGEFFISRTLAPSDQRLKSDKVFLQFVEETFDEFLKFYQ
;
A
#
# COMPACT_ATOMS: atom_id res chain seq x y z
N MET A 1 -14.24 -3.38 -8.44
CA MET A 1 -13.98 -3.60 -7.01
C MET A 1 -14.02 -2.31 -6.20
N LEU A 2 -14.12 -2.40 -4.87
CA LEU A 2 -13.98 -1.27 -3.93
C LEU A 2 -12.53 -1.19 -3.43
N PRO A 3 -12.10 -0.07 -2.82
CA PRO A 3 -10.86 -0.05 -2.04
C PRO A 3 -10.95 -1.15 -0.97
N HIS A 4 -9.86 -1.90 -0.80
CA HIS A 4 -9.87 -3.06 0.05
C HIS A 4 -8.48 -3.34 0.61
N PHE A 5 -8.47 -4.08 1.70
CA PHE A 5 -7.29 -4.59 2.37
C PHE A 5 -6.93 -5.96 1.80
N GLN A 6 -5.64 -6.27 1.80
CA GLN A 6 -5.12 -7.56 1.39
C GLN A 6 -4.01 -8.00 2.35
N ILE A 7 -4.00 -9.29 2.63
CA ILE A 7 -2.86 -10.00 3.23
C ILE A 7 -2.57 -11.15 2.27
N GLY A 8 -1.34 -11.26 1.80
CA GLY A 8 -0.96 -12.27 0.83
C GLY A 8 0.51 -12.62 0.87
N LEU A 9 0.87 -13.60 0.03
CA LEU A 9 2.19 -14.18 -0.02
C LEU A 9 2.66 -14.26 -1.47
N PHE A 10 3.89 -13.82 -1.72
CA PHE A 10 4.74 -14.28 -2.81
C PHE A 10 5.74 -15.31 -2.27
N ARG A 11 6.54 -15.90 -3.16
CA ARG A 11 7.60 -16.84 -2.76
C ARG A 11 8.61 -16.21 -1.79
N ASP A 12 8.85 -14.91 -1.93
CA ASP A 12 9.92 -14.16 -1.30
C ASP A 12 9.43 -13.06 -0.35
N GLN A 13 8.12 -12.88 -0.17
CA GLN A 13 7.59 -11.92 0.79
C GLN A 13 6.15 -12.22 1.20
N LEU A 14 5.84 -11.91 2.45
CA LEU A 14 4.48 -11.57 2.87
C LEU A 14 4.24 -10.09 2.56
N PHE A 15 3.03 -9.77 2.12
CA PHE A 15 2.58 -8.38 1.99
C PHE A 15 1.27 -8.17 2.71
N VAL A 16 1.14 -6.98 3.27
CA VAL A 16 -0.10 -6.39 3.74
C VAL A 16 -0.29 -5.11 2.94
N MET A 17 -1.45 -4.90 2.33
CA MET A 17 -1.69 -3.69 1.52
C MET A 17 -3.14 -3.20 1.56
N PHE A 18 -3.30 -1.91 1.34
CA PHE A 18 -4.59 -1.24 1.13
C PHE A 18 -4.51 -0.36 -0.10
N GLY A 19 -5.54 -0.36 -0.93
CA GLY A 19 -5.54 0.50 -2.11
C GLY A 19 -6.64 0.27 -3.11
N ILE A 20 -6.40 0.77 -4.31
CA ILE A 20 -7.36 0.85 -5.40
C ILE A 20 -6.82 0.08 -6.60
N MET A 21 -7.39 -1.09 -6.81
CA MET A 21 -7.09 -1.92 -7.98
C MET A 21 -7.65 -1.31 -9.27
N HIS A 22 -7.06 -1.66 -10.41
CA HIS A 22 -7.47 -1.11 -11.71
C HIS A 22 -8.91 -1.46 -12.12
N GLU A 23 -9.48 -2.54 -11.59
CA GLU A 23 -10.89 -2.94 -11.73
C GLU A 23 -11.84 -2.14 -10.82
N GLY A 24 -11.30 -1.19 -10.06
CA GLY A 24 -12.02 -0.31 -9.17
C GLY A 24 -13.06 0.53 -9.90
N LYS A 25 -14.34 0.45 -9.49
CA LYS A 25 -15.35 1.39 -9.97
C LYS A 25 -14.99 2.79 -9.44
N ASN A 26 -15.05 3.81 -10.29
CA ASN A 26 -14.68 5.18 -9.97
C ASN A 26 -13.26 5.33 -9.40
N LYS A 27 -12.30 4.50 -9.82
CA LYS A 27 -10.92 4.52 -9.29
C LYS A 27 -10.26 5.90 -9.29
N LYS A 28 -10.56 6.73 -10.30
CA LYS A 28 -10.04 8.10 -10.41
C LYS A 28 -10.49 9.01 -9.27
N GLU A 29 -11.70 8.83 -8.79
CA GLU A 29 -12.24 9.60 -7.67
C GLU A 29 -11.69 9.07 -6.36
N LYS A 30 -11.70 7.75 -6.20
CA LYS A 30 -11.28 7.10 -4.97
C LYS A 30 -9.81 7.35 -4.64
N VAL A 31 -8.95 7.45 -5.64
CA VAL A 31 -7.50 7.63 -5.41
C VAL A 31 -7.17 8.99 -4.81
N LYS A 32 -8.06 9.98 -4.94
CA LYS A 32 -7.89 11.30 -4.31
C LYS A 32 -7.82 11.24 -2.78
N VAL A 33 -8.22 10.14 -2.14
CA VAL A 33 -8.05 9.97 -0.69
C VAL A 33 -6.58 10.04 -0.29
N PHE A 34 -5.66 9.57 -1.14
CA PHE A 34 -4.22 9.63 -0.89
C PHE A 34 -3.69 11.06 -1.05
N ASP A 35 -4.17 11.82 -2.04
CA ASP A 35 -3.87 13.25 -2.18
C ASP A 35 -4.43 14.07 -0.99
N LYS A 36 -5.65 13.74 -0.53
CA LYS A 36 -6.31 14.42 0.59
C LYS A 36 -5.58 14.23 1.91
N HIS A 37 -4.94 13.08 2.10
CA HIS A 37 -4.21 12.70 3.32
C HIS A 37 -2.71 12.56 3.05
N PHE A 38 -2.18 13.39 2.15
CA PHE A 38 -0.80 13.27 1.70
C PHE A 38 0.23 13.38 2.83
N ASP A 39 0.03 14.29 3.79
CA ASP A 39 0.89 14.40 4.99
C ASP A 39 0.89 13.11 5.82
N GLN A 40 -0.23 12.38 5.86
CA GLN A 40 -0.30 11.08 6.55
C GLN A 40 0.41 10.00 5.75
N LEU A 41 0.38 10.07 4.42
CA LEU A 41 1.09 9.17 3.53
C LEU A 41 2.61 9.33 3.66
N THR A 42 3.11 10.57 3.65
CA THR A 42 4.54 10.87 3.75
C THR A 42 5.10 10.70 5.16
N SER A 43 4.24 10.72 6.19
CA SER A 43 4.62 10.42 7.58
C SER A 43 4.55 8.94 7.96
N LEU A 44 4.18 8.05 7.03
CA LEU A 44 4.22 6.60 7.27
C LEU A 44 5.65 6.16 7.65
N PRO A 45 5.79 5.12 8.49
CA PRO A 45 7.10 4.57 8.82
C PRO A 45 7.91 4.16 7.58
N ASN A 46 9.24 4.17 7.73
CA ASN A 46 10.21 3.98 6.65
C ASN A 46 10.15 2.60 5.95
N ASP A 47 9.42 1.62 6.51
CA ASP A 47 9.23 0.30 5.94
C ASP A 47 7.92 0.16 5.14
N TYR A 48 7.18 1.25 4.94
CA TYR A 48 6.03 1.31 4.04
C TYR A 48 6.45 1.62 2.62
N SER A 49 5.69 1.08 1.67
CA SER A 49 6.00 1.05 0.24
C SER A 49 4.77 1.34 -0.60
N VAL A 50 5.01 1.74 -1.85
CA VAL A 50 3.97 1.87 -2.87
C VAL A 50 3.97 0.63 -3.75
N CYS A 51 2.78 0.11 -4.07
CA CYS A 51 2.57 -0.94 -5.04
C CYS A 51 1.70 -0.42 -6.20
N LEU A 52 2.33 -0.23 -7.36
CA LEU A 52 1.71 0.29 -8.59
C LEU A 52 1.26 -0.80 -9.58
N ASP A 53 1.57 -2.06 -9.24
CA ASP A 53 1.21 -3.28 -9.95
C ASP A 53 1.23 -4.46 -8.96
N HIS A 54 0.06 -4.95 -8.54
CA HIS A 54 -0.10 -6.00 -7.53
C HIS A 54 0.42 -7.36 -7.98
N MET A 55 0.70 -7.54 -9.27
CA MET A 55 1.34 -8.75 -9.80
C MET A 55 2.86 -8.71 -9.63
N LYS A 56 3.45 -7.55 -9.31
CA LYS A 56 4.88 -7.39 -9.11
C LYS A 56 5.24 -7.54 -7.63
N VAL A 57 6.36 -8.23 -7.41
CA VAL A 57 6.95 -8.36 -6.09
C VAL A 57 7.51 -7.02 -5.62
N GLU A 58 8.21 -6.31 -6.51
CA GLU A 58 8.87 -5.03 -6.22
C GLU A 58 7.88 -3.94 -5.79
N LYS A 59 8.17 -3.31 -4.65
CA LYS A 59 7.38 -2.24 -4.04
C LYS A 59 8.36 -1.19 -3.48
N PRO A 60 8.64 -0.10 -4.21
CA PRO A 60 9.57 0.94 -3.74
C PRO A 60 9.06 1.58 -2.45
N LEU A 61 9.98 1.89 -1.54
CA LEU A 61 9.64 2.47 -0.24
C LEU A 61 9.15 3.91 -0.41
N ILE A 62 8.11 4.30 0.34
CA ILE A 62 7.53 5.64 0.27
C ILE A 62 8.60 6.70 0.61
N LYS A 63 9.44 6.44 1.60
CA LYS A 63 10.52 7.35 2.02
C LYS A 63 11.58 7.63 0.93
N ASP A 64 11.62 6.84 -0.13
CA ASP A 64 12.58 6.99 -1.23
C ASP A 64 12.00 7.84 -2.38
N PHE A 65 10.72 8.22 -2.32
CA PHE A 65 10.09 9.17 -3.23
C PHE A 65 10.26 10.60 -2.70
N ASN A 66 10.45 11.56 -3.61
CA ASN A 66 10.09 12.94 -3.32
C ASN A 66 8.58 13.19 -3.52
N ASP A 67 8.09 14.34 -3.05
CA ASP A 67 6.66 14.66 -3.08
C ASP A 67 6.07 14.65 -4.50
N GLU A 68 6.81 15.14 -5.50
CA GLU A 68 6.38 15.17 -6.90
C GLU A 68 6.25 13.76 -7.46
N GLU A 69 7.26 12.90 -7.26
CA GLU A 69 7.24 11.50 -7.70
C GLU A 69 6.09 10.71 -7.05
N LEU A 70 5.79 10.98 -5.77
CA LEU A 70 4.70 10.31 -5.06
C LEU A 70 3.33 10.77 -5.56
N HIS A 71 3.15 12.07 -5.84
CA HIS A 71 1.94 12.57 -6.49
C HIS A 71 1.76 11.99 -7.89
N GLU A 72 2.82 11.90 -8.70
CA GLU A 72 2.77 11.25 -10.01
C GLU A 72 2.34 9.77 -9.91
N ALA A 73 2.85 9.06 -8.90
CA ALA A 73 2.47 7.68 -8.63
C ALA A 73 0.98 7.52 -8.31
N ILE A 74 0.40 8.45 -7.52
CA ILE A 74 -1.03 8.52 -7.21
C ILE A 74 -1.85 8.87 -8.48
N ASP A 75 -1.43 9.89 -9.22
CA ASP A 75 -2.12 10.40 -10.40
C ASP A 75 -2.15 9.40 -11.55
N ARG A 76 -1.16 8.50 -11.64
CA ARG A 76 -1.12 7.43 -12.62
C ARG A 76 -2.40 6.59 -12.65
N VAL A 77 -3.09 6.41 -11.54
CA VAL A 77 -4.39 5.69 -11.47
C VAL A 77 -5.48 6.38 -12.32
N LYS A 78 -5.41 7.71 -12.44
CA LYS A 78 -6.36 8.55 -13.19
C LYS A 78 -6.13 8.44 -14.70
N HIS A 79 -4.89 8.19 -15.13
CA HIS A 79 -4.49 8.27 -16.55
C HIS A 79 -4.24 6.90 -17.19
N VAL A 80 -3.85 5.87 -16.42
CA VAL A 80 -3.54 4.54 -16.96
C VAL A 80 -4.72 3.58 -16.80
N LYS A 81 -5.10 2.89 -17.88
CA LYS A 81 -6.23 1.93 -17.87
C LYS A 81 -6.07 0.83 -16.82
N LYS A 82 -4.87 0.25 -16.74
CA LYS A 82 -4.46 -0.71 -15.69
C LYS A 82 -3.76 -0.05 -14.48
N GLY A 83 -3.87 1.28 -14.36
CA GLY A 83 -3.31 2.01 -13.23
C GLY A 83 -4.04 1.65 -11.94
N GLU A 84 -3.25 1.37 -10.92
CA GLU A 84 -3.65 1.05 -9.56
C GLU A 84 -2.62 1.62 -8.59
N PHE A 85 -3.03 1.77 -7.35
CA PHE A 85 -2.19 2.33 -6.29
C PHE A 85 -2.56 1.66 -4.98
N PHE A 86 -1.56 1.10 -4.33
CA PHE A 86 -1.66 0.52 -3.00
C PHE A 86 -0.53 1.04 -2.13
N ILE A 87 -0.83 1.28 -0.87
CA ILE A 87 0.18 1.36 0.19
C ILE A 87 0.38 -0.05 0.75
N SER A 88 1.62 -0.41 1.01
CA SER A 88 1.96 -1.77 1.42
C SER A 88 3.10 -1.80 2.43
N ARG A 89 3.08 -2.83 3.26
CA ARG A 89 4.18 -3.20 4.15
C ARG A 89 4.51 -4.67 3.92
N THR A 90 5.79 -5.01 3.84
CA THR A 90 6.23 -6.36 3.46
C THR A 90 7.17 -6.96 4.49
N LEU A 91 7.14 -8.29 4.61
CA LEU A 91 8.03 -9.07 5.47
C LEU A 91 8.74 -10.13 4.63
N ALA A 92 10.05 -10.26 4.79
CA ALA A 92 10.78 -11.39 4.24
C ALA A 92 10.41 -12.70 4.97
N PRO A 93 10.51 -13.89 4.33
CA PRO A 93 10.19 -15.17 4.95
C PRO A 93 10.97 -15.47 6.25
N SER A 94 12.15 -14.86 6.42
CA SER A 94 13.00 -14.99 7.60
C SER A 94 12.71 -13.98 8.70
N ASP A 95 11.78 -13.03 8.51
CA ASP A 95 11.49 -11.97 9.46
C ASP A 95 11.02 -12.53 10.81
N GLN A 96 11.49 -11.93 11.91
CA GLN A 96 11.16 -12.36 13.27
C GLN A 96 9.67 -12.17 13.60
N ARG A 97 9.02 -11.21 12.94
CA ARG A 97 7.59 -10.95 13.08
C ARG A 97 6.73 -12.13 12.61
N LEU A 98 7.28 -13.04 11.81
CA LEU A 98 6.60 -14.26 11.33
C LEU A 98 6.80 -15.48 12.25
N LYS A 99 7.52 -15.35 13.36
CA LYS A 99 7.86 -16.50 14.24
C LYS A 99 6.81 -16.84 15.28
N SER A 100 5.80 -16.00 15.47
CA SER A 100 4.70 -16.22 16.41
C SER A 100 3.44 -15.50 15.94
N ASP A 101 2.29 -16.16 16.09
CA ASP A 101 0.98 -15.60 15.80
C ASP A 101 0.77 -14.26 16.48
N LYS A 102 1.18 -14.12 17.76
CA LYS A 102 1.01 -12.86 18.51
C LYS A 102 1.77 -11.70 17.86
N VAL A 103 3.02 -11.93 17.47
CA VAL A 103 3.87 -10.88 16.87
C VAL A 103 3.40 -10.55 15.46
N PHE A 104 2.98 -11.57 14.70
CA PHE A 104 2.44 -11.38 13.37
C PHE A 104 1.12 -10.60 13.39
N LEU A 105 0.19 -10.95 14.29
CA LEU A 105 -1.07 -10.24 14.44
C LEU A 105 -0.85 -8.79 14.85
N GLN A 106 0.06 -8.52 15.80
CA GLN A 106 0.43 -7.15 16.16
C GLN A 106 0.95 -6.36 14.95
N PHE A 107 1.82 -6.95 14.12
CA PHE A 107 2.29 -6.32 12.89
C PHE A 107 1.14 -6.00 11.93
N VAL A 108 0.19 -6.92 11.75
CA VAL A 108 -0.99 -6.71 10.88
C VAL A 108 -1.88 -5.60 11.44
N GLU A 109 -2.19 -5.61 12.73
CA GLU A 109 -3.02 -4.60 13.41
C GLU A 109 -2.41 -3.20 13.27
N GLU A 110 -1.13 -3.04 13.62
CA GLU A 110 -0.40 -1.76 13.46
C GLU A 110 -0.42 -1.27 12.01
N THR A 111 -0.32 -2.20 11.05
CA THR A 111 -0.36 -1.85 9.62
C THR A 111 -1.76 -1.45 9.17
N PHE A 112 -2.80 -2.12 9.67
CA PHE A 112 -4.19 -1.78 9.35
C PHE A 112 -4.58 -0.43 9.97
N ASP A 113 -4.12 -0.11 11.19
CA ASP A 113 -4.36 1.20 11.82
C ASP A 113 -3.82 2.36 10.98
N GLU A 114 -2.64 2.18 10.38
CA GLU A 114 -2.09 3.14 9.42
C GLU A 114 -2.92 3.22 8.13
N PHE A 115 -3.38 2.08 7.61
CA PHE A 115 -4.19 2.03 6.39
C PHE A 115 -5.59 2.61 6.57
N LEU A 116 -6.19 2.51 7.76
CA LEU A 116 -7.52 3.03 8.06
C LEU A 116 -7.61 4.55 7.87
N LYS A 117 -6.49 5.27 7.97
CA LYS A 117 -6.41 6.71 7.67
C LYS A 117 -6.83 7.04 6.23
N PHE A 118 -6.63 6.09 5.31
CA PHE A 118 -6.99 6.20 3.89
C PHE A 118 -8.30 5.48 3.54
N TYR A 119 -8.94 4.84 4.52
CA TYR A 119 -10.22 4.15 4.35
C TYR A 119 -11.36 5.11 4.73
N GLN A 120 -12.09 5.60 3.71
CA GLN A 120 -13.32 6.40 3.86
C GLN A 120 -14.48 5.74 3.11
#